data_AF-A0A1G3GS38-F1
#
_entry.id   AF-A0A1G3GS38-F1
#
_cell.length_a   1.000
_cell.length_b   1.000
_cell.length_c   1.000
_cell.angle_alpha   90.00
_cell.angle_beta   90.00
_cell.angle_gamma   90.00
#
_symmetry.space_group_name_H-M   'P 1'
#
loop_
_entity.id
_entity.type
_entity.pdbx_description
1 polymer ?
#
loop_
_entity_poly.entity_id
_entity_poly.type
_entity_poly.pdbx_seq_one_letter_code
_entity_poly.pdbx_strand_id
1 'polypeptide(L)'
;MSDPNLVDFHSRVARVQKSRAKGAGFDAPGTLGRSQSVKQVRPRLSWLGPVLFLLICAFGLKGAIYHSVGAAAYEDRVQRLQTAQGFDALGGWLMQADPVTKFVAGQISAGLQELR
;
A
#
# COMPACT_ATOMS: atom_id res chain seq x y z
N MET A 1 43.78 -23.82 11.78
CA MET A 1 43.17 -24.25 10.51
C MET A 1 41.88 -24.97 10.88
N SER A 2 40.73 -24.49 10.43
CA SER A 2 39.46 -25.17 10.68
C SER A 2 39.42 -26.47 9.89
N ASP A 3 39.03 -27.57 10.52
CA ASP A 3 38.88 -28.87 9.85
C ASP A 3 37.86 -28.74 8.70
N PRO A 4 38.28 -28.97 7.44
CA PRO A 4 37.40 -28.87 6.27
C PRO A 4 36.15 -29.75 6.37
N ASN A 5 36.25 -30.92 7.02
CA ASN A 5 35.10 -31.82 7.18
C ASN A 5 34.03 -31.25 8.13
N LEU A 6 34.48 -30.55 9.16
CA LEU A 6 33.61 -29.93 10.16
C LEU A 6 32.83 -28.76 9.54
N VAL A 7 33.47 -27.98 8.67
CA VAL A 7 32.84 -26.90 7.91
C VAL A 7 31.80 -27.44 6.92
N ASP A 8 32.12 -28.52 6.18
CA ASP A 8 31.17 -29.15 5.27
C ASP A 8 29.94 -29.68 6.02
N PHE A 9 30.16 -30.37 7.14
CA PHE A 9 29.09 -30.88 8.00
C PHE A 9 28.16 -29.76 8.46
N HIS A 10 28.70 -28.67 9.01
CA HIS A 10 27.88 -27.53 9.44
C HIS A 10 27.13 -26.86 8.29
N SER A 11 27.73 -26.76 7.10
CA SER A 11 27.07 -26.20 5.92
C SER A 11 25.85 -27.02 5.49
N ARG A 12 25.95 -28.36 5.58
CA ARG A 12 24.87 -29.29 5.26
C ARG A 12 23.75 -29.20 6.30
N VAL A 13 24.10 -29.18 7.59
CA VAL A 13 23.13 -28.99 8.67
C VAL A 13 22.38 -27.65 8.51
N ALA A 14 23.09 -26.57 8.23
CA ALA A 14 22.48 -25.25 8.00
C ALA A 14 21.51 -25.27 6.80
N ARG A 15 21.83 -26.01 5.74
CA ARG A 15 20.93 -26.16 4.57
C ARG A 15 19.65 -26.90 4.93
N VAL A 16 19.74 -27.98 5.70
CA VAL A 16 18.59 -28.76 6.18
C VAL A 16 17.74 -27.94 7.16
N GLN A 17 18.36 -27.22 8.09
CA GLN A 17 17.62 -26.34 9.00
C GLN A 17 16.90 -25.22 8.23
N LYS A 18 17.55 -24.64 7.22
CA LYS A 18 16.94 -23.62 6.34
C LYS A 18 15.78 -24.16 5.51
N SER A 19 15.80 -25.41 5.07
CA SER A 19 14.65 -26.03 4.37
C SER A 19 13.50 -26.31 5.34
N ARG A 20 13.79 -26.84 6.53
CA ARG A 20 12.79 -27.09 7.58
C ARG A 20 12.11 -25.79 8.05
N ALA A 21 12.88 -24.72 8.26
CA ALA A 21 12.35 -23.40 8.62
C ALA A 21 11.42 -22.80 7.54
N LYS A 22 11.56 -23.25 6.29
CA LYS A 22 10.69 -22.86 5.17
C LYS A 22 9.46 -23.77 5.01
N GLY A 23 9.23 -24.70 5.95
CA GLY A 23 8.10 -25.61 5.92
C GLY A 23 8.29 -26.84 5.03
N ALA A 24 9.51 -27.12 4.55
CA ALA A 24 9.77 -28.36 3.84
C ALA A 24 9.67 -29.54 4.82
N GLY A 25 8.56 -30.28 4.73
CA GLY A 25 8.32 -31.50 5.49
C GLY A 25 9.17 -32.67 4.97
N PHE A 26 9.44 -33.63 5.85
CA PHE A 26 10.04 -34.90 5.47
C PHE A 26 8.91 -35.85 5.07
N ASP A 27 8.78 -36.16 3.78
CA ASP A 27 7.88 -37.21 3.31
C ASP A 27 8.61 -38.56 3.44
N ALA A 28 8.38 -39.25 4.56
CA ALA A 28 8.74 -40.66 4.69
C ALA A 28 7.63 -41.52 4.07
N PRO A 29 7.96 -42.60 3.34
CA PRO A 29 6.94 -43.53 2.84
C PRO A 29 6.08 -44.05 4.01
N GLY A 30 4.76 -43.86 3.93
CA GLY A 30 3.80 -44.29 4.96
C GLY A 30 3.42 -43.23 6.01
N THR A 31 3.92 -42.00 5.92
CA THR A 31 3.46 -40.89 6.77
C THR A 31 2.38 -40.06 6.06
N LEU A 32 1.45 -39.46 6.81
CA LEU A 32 0.46 -38.50 6.28
C LEU A 32 1.20 -37.25 5.78
N GLY A 33 1.69 -37.34 4.54
CA GLY A 33 2.44 -36.29 3.88
C GLY A 33 1.58 -35.04 3.77
N ARG A 34 1.96 -33.98 4.48
CA ARG A 34 1.54 -32.63 4.11
C ARG A 34 2.41 -32.20 2.92
N SER A 35 2.32 -32.96 1.81
CA SER A 35 3.07 -32.74 0.57
C SER A 35 2.66 -31.45 -0.16
N GLN A 36 1.70 -30.71 0.39
CA GLN A 36 1.41 -29.36 -0.03
C GLN A 36 2.23 -28.37 0.79
N SER A 37 3.55 -28.39 0.60
CA SER A 37 4.33 -27.15 0.75
C SER A 37 3.86 -26.20 -0.35
N VAL A 38 2.71 -25.56 -0.17
CA VAL A 38 2.23 -24.53 -1.08
C VAL A 38 3.33 -23.48 -1.09
N LYS A 39 4.05 -23.42 -2.22
CA LYS A 39 5.08 -22.41 -2.45
C LYS A 39 4.39 -21.08 -2.22
N GLN A 40 4.69 -20.42 -1.10
CA GLN A 40 4.10 -19.11 -0.82
C GLN A 40 4.58 -18.17 -1.92
N VAL A 41 3.72 -17.98 -2.92
CA VAL A 41 3.94 -17.00 -3.98
C VAL A 41 3.82 -15.66 -3.29
N ARG A 42 4.97 -15.10 -2.91
CA ARG A 42 5.00 -13.74 -2.36
C ARG A 42 4.51 -12.82 -3.47
N PRO A 43 3.39 -12.09 -3.28
CA PRO A 43 2.91 -11.20 -4.31
C PRO A 43 3.98 -10.13 -4.53
N ARG A 44 4.51 -10.05 -5.76
CA ARG A 44 5.57 -9.10 -6.15
C ARG A 44 5.10 -7.64 -6.03
N LEU A 45 3.79 -7.43 -5.90
CA LEU A 45 3.10 -6.14 -5.81
C LEU A 45 2.50 -5.88 -4.41
N SER A 46 3.03 -6.49 -3.33
CA SER A 46 2.49 -6.32 -1.96
C SER A 46 2.41 -4.88 -1.45
N TRP A 47 3.10 -3.94 -2.10
CA TRP A 47 3.17 -2.51 -1.76
C TRP A 47 2.18 -1.66 -2.56
N LEU A 48 1.65 -2.16 -3.70
CA LEU A 48 0.68 -1.40 -4.49
C LEU A 48 -0.66 -1.29 -3.77
N GLY A 49 -1.07 -2.32 -3.04
CA GLY A 49 -2.30 -2.30 -2.24
C GLY A 49 -2.36 -1.13 -1.26
N PRO A 50 -1.41 -1.00 -0.31
CA PRO A 50 -1.41 0.10 0.64
C PRO A 50 -1.21 1.47 -0.03
N VAL A 51 -0.39 1.57 -1.08
CA VAL A 51 -0.23 2.83 -1.83
C VAL A 51 -1.53 3.25 -2.51
N LEU A 52 -2.23 2.33 -3.18
CA LEU A 52 -3.50 2.61 -3.82
C LEU A 52 -4.56 3.02 -2.80
N PHE A 53 -4.61 2.34 -1.64
CA PHE A 53 -5.52 2.70 -0.56
C PHE A 53 -5.27 4.12 -0.04
N LEU A 54 -4.01 4.49 0.20
CA LEU A 54 -3.65 5.85 0.60
C LEU A 54 -4.06 6.90 -0.42
N LEU A 55 -3.87 6.62 -1.72
CA LEU A 55 -4.30 7.52 -2.79
C LEU A 55 -5.82 7.70 -2.79
N ILE A 56 -6.58 6.61 -2.67
CA ILE A 56 -8.05 6.67 -2.59
C ILE A 56 -8.49 7.52 -1.40
N CYS A 57 -7.91 7.31 -0.21
CA CYS A 57 -8.22 8.12 0.96
C CYS A 57 -7.88 9.60 0.76
N ALA A 58 -6.71 9.91 0.19
CA ALA A 58 -6.26 11.29 -0.04
C ALA A 58 -7.17 12.02 -1.03
N PHE A 59 -7.48 11.41 -2.18
CA PHE A 59 -8.36 12.00 -3.19
C PHE A 59 -9.83 12.04 -2.73
N GLY A 60 -10.29 11.03 -2.01
CA GLY A 60 -11.62 10.98 -1.41
C GLY A 60 -11.83 12.12 -0.41
N LEU A 61 -10.90 12.31 0.52
CA LEU A 61 -10.97 13.40 1.49
C LEU A 61 -10.87 14.77 0.80
N LYS A 62 -9.95 14.94 -0.15
CA LYS A 62 -9.80 16.19 -0.92
C LYS A 62 -11.08 16.52 -1.70
N GLY A 63 -11.72 15.53 -2.33
CA GLY A 63 -13.00 15.68 -3.03
C GLY A 63 -14.16 16.00 -2.10
N ALA A 64 -14.23 15.37 -0.92
CA ALA A 64 -15.24 15.67 0.09
C ALA A 64 -15.10 17.11 0.62
N ILE A 65 -13.86 17.58 0.87
CA ILE A 65 -13.61 18.96 1.26
C ILE A 65 -14.07 19.92 0.15
N TYR A 66 -13.70 19.65 -1.10
CA TYR A 66 -14.12 20.45 -2.25
C TYR A 66 -15.65 20.54 -2.37
N HIS A 67 -16.36 19.41 -2.22
CA HIS A 67 -17.81 19.36 -2.27
C HIS A 67 -18.47 20.10 -1.09
N SER A 68 -17.93 19.92 0.13
CA SER A 68 -18.49 20.56 1.34
C SER A 68 -18.30 22.07 1.38
N VAL A 69 -17.18 22.58 0.87
CA VAL A 69 -16.85 24.02 0.85
C VAL A 69 -17.48 24.71 -0.37
N GLY A 70 -17.66 23.98 -1.47
CA GLY A 70 -18.09 24.52 -2.76
C GLY A 70 -16.92 25.12 -3.55
N ALA A 71 -17.04 25.09 -4.88
CA ALA A 71 -15.95 25.42 -5.80
C ALA A 71 -15.35 26.81 -5.56
N ALA A 72 -16.20 27.84 -5.45
CA ALA A 72 -15.75 29.24 -5.33
C ALA A 72 -15.00 29.52 -4.01
N ALA A 73 -15.50 29.03 -2.88
CA ALA A 73 -14.86 29.24 -1.58
C ALA A 73 -13.60 28.36 -1.40
N TYR A 74 -13.50 27.25 -2.13
CA TYR A 74 -12.31 26.41 -2.12
C TYR A 74 -11.15 27.08 -2.86
N GLU A 75 -11.40 27.61 -4.06
CA GLU A 75 -10.39 28.32 -4.86
C GLU A 75 -9.85 29.57 -4.14
N ASP A 76 -10.72 30.31 -3.45
CA ASP A 76 -10.34 31.49 -2.66
C ASP A 76 -9.42 31.13 -1.47
N ARG A 77 -9.61 29.95 -0.85
CA ARG A 77 -8.73 29.42 0.21
C ARG A 77 -7.40 28.93 -0.33
N VAL A 78 -7.41 28.29 -1.49
CA VAL A 78 -6.19 27.83 -2.17
C VAL A 78 -5.32 29.02 -2.57
N GLN A 79 -5.91 30.09 -3.10
CA GLN A 79 -5.19 31.32 -3.43
C GLN A 79 -4.61 32.01 -2.18
N ARG A 80 -5.34 32.05 -1.07
CA ARG A 80 -4.80 32.54 0.22
C ARG A 80 -3.62 31.71 0.71
N LEU A 81 -3.67 30.38 0.57
CA LEU A 81 -2.56 29.50 0.94
C LEU A 81 -1.34 29.69 0.03
N GLN A 82 -1.55 29.90 -1.27
CA GLN A 82 -0.46 30.15 -2.23
C GLN A 82 0.24 31.49 -2.02
N THR A 83 -0.47 32.50 -1.50
CA THR A 83 0.09 33.82 -1.20
C THR A 83 0.76 33.89 0.18
N ALA A 84 0.57 32.88 1.03
CA ALA A 84 1.20 32.77 2.34
C ALA A 84 2.65 32.24 2.23
N GLN A 85 3.51 32.58 3.21
CA GLN A 85 4.93 32.21 3.21
C GLN A 85 5.19 30.91 3.99
N GLY A 86 6.19 30.14 3.57
CA GLY A 86 6.62 28.91 4.26
C GLY A 86 5.83 27.68 3.84
N PHE A 87 5.40 26.87 4.81
CA PHE A 87 4.70 25.60 4.55
C PHE A 87 3.29 25.79 3.97
N ASP A 88 2.68 26.95 4.16
CA ASP A 88 1.34 27.26 3.64
C ASP A 88 1.32 27.33 2.11
N ALA A 89 2.39 27.85 1.49
CA ALA A 89 2.53 27.87 0.03
C ALA A 89 2.56 26.45 -0.57
N LEU A 90 3.24 25.51 0.11
CA LEU A 90 3.27 24.10 -0.29
C LEU A 90 1.89 23.46 -0.17
N GLY A 91 1.15 23.77 0.90
CA GLY A 91 -0.24 23.36 1.06
C GLY A 91 -1.15 23.90 -0.04
N GLY A 92 -0.99 25.18 -0.41
CA GLY A 92 -1.72 25.82 -1.50
C GLY A 92 -1.41 25.24 -2.88
N TRP A 93 -0.18 24.79 -3.11
CA TRP A 93 0.18 24.06 -4.34
C TRP A 93 -0.44 22.65 -4.34
N LEU A 94 -0.36 21.92 -3.23
CA LEU A 94 -0.93 20.57 -3.09
C LEU A 94 -2.47 20.54 -3.17
N MET A 95 -3.12 21.62 -2.71
CA MET A 95 -4.58 21.76 -2.69
C MET A 95 -5.17 22.32 -4.00
N GLN A 96 -4.37 22.53 -5.06
CA GLN A 96 -4.95 22.91 -6.36
C GLN A 96 -6.00 21.89 -6.82
N ALA A 97 -7.08 22.37 -7.43
CA ALA A 97 -8.20 21.52 -7.82
C ALA A 97 -7.83 20.69 -9.06
N ASP A 98 -7.39 19.45 -8.84
CA ASP A 98 -7.02 18.52 -9.89
C ASP A 98 -8.26 17.95 -10.61
N PRO A 99 -8.16 17.52 -11.88
CA PRO A 99 -9.25 16.85 -12.59
C PRO A 99 -9.84 15.65 -11.82
N VAL A 100 -8.99 14.92 -11.10
CA VAL A 100 -9.38 13.80 -10.22
C VAL A 100 -10.25 14.28 -9.05
N THR A 101 -9.89 15.39 -8.42
CA THR A 101 -10.68 15.97 -7.30
C THR A 101 -12.06 16.41 -7.78
N LYS A 102 -12.15 17.04 -8.96
CA LYS A 102 -13.43 17.44 -9.56
C LYS A 102 -14.32 16.23 -9.90
N PHE A 103 -13.71 15.17 -10.43
CA PHE A 103 -14.43 13.92 -10.71
C PHE A 103 -14.98 13.26 -9.44
N VAL A 104 -14.17 13.14 -8.39
CA VAL A 104 -14.61 12.58 -7.09
C VAL A 104 -15.74 13.41 -6.47
N ALA A 105 -15.63 14.73 -6.49
CA ALA A 105 -16.70 15.61 -6.00
C ALA A 105 -18.02 15.42 -6.79
N GLY A 106 -17.93 15.22 -8.11
CA GLY A 106 -19.08 14.89 -8.96
C GLY A 106 -19.74 13.56 -8.56
N GLN A 107 -18.96 12.51 -8.35
CA GLN A 107 -19.48 11.20 -7.91
C GLN A 107 -20.17 11.28 -6.54
N ILE A 108 -19.63 12.07 -5.60
CA ILE A 108 -20.25 12.30 -4.29
C ILE A 108 -21.59 13.00 -4.44
N SER A 109 -21.67 14.04 -5.29
CA SER A 109 -22.91 14.75 -5.54
C SER A 109 -23.98 13.86 -6.18
N ALA A 110 -23.60 13.00 -7.12
CA ALA A 110 -24.50 12.04 -7.76
C ALA A 110 -25.04 11.01 -6.75
N GLY A 111 -24.19 10.44 -5.91
CA GLY A 111 -24.62 9.49 -4.88
C GLY A 111 -25.54 10.12 -3.82
N LEU A 112 -25.34 11.40 -3.48
CA LEU A 112 -26.22 12.15 -2.59
C LEU A 112 -27.61 12.41 -3.21
N GLN A 113 -27.69 12.54 -4.54
CA GLN A 113 -28.96 12.72 -5.24
C GLN A 113 -29.77 11.43 -5.31
N GLU A 114 -29.13 10.26 -5.44
CA GLU A 114 -29.83 8.96 -5.41
C GLU A 114 -30.40 8.61 -4.03
N LEU A 115 -29.86 9.18 -2.95
CA LEU A 115 -30.33 8.93 -1.58
C LEU A 115 -31.51 9.80 -1.14
N ARG A 116 -31.93 10.78 -1.96
CA ARG A 116 -32.95 11.78 -1.63
C ARG A 116 -34.24 11.56 -2.42
#